data_AF-W2TV59-F1
#
_entry.id   AF-W2TV59-F1
#
_cell.length_a   1.000
_cell.length_b   1.000
_cell.length_c   1.000
_cell.angle_alpha   90.00
_cell.angle_beta   90.00
_cell.angle_gamma   90.00
#
_symmetry.space_group_name_H-M   'P 1'
#
loop_
_entity.id
_entity.type
_entity.pdbx_description
1 polymer ?
#
loop_
_entity_poly.entity_id
_entity_poly.type
_entity_poly.pdbx_seq_one_letter_code
_entity_poly.pdbx_strand_id
1 'polypeptide(L)'
;QAFYCVDTNVIYLVVNTCGDFTHLRKIFADNSGKNFFERIAESEEAEIRLLHFVSIFSHMVIFVESSTRFDVSLSEKLSSVNKLRKNVREDISELLEESTKEATEWSKEGRIACPRIVFAFQRNIIRNELGFVKK
;
A
#
# COMPACT_ATOMS: atom_id res chain seq x y z
N GLN A 1 7.90 1.80 6.69
CA GLN A 1 8.85 1.14 7.61
C GLN A 1 9.19 -0.23 7.06
N ALA A 2 10.37 -0.78 7.34
CA ALA A 2 10.78 -2.11 6.88
C ALA A 2 11.27 -2.95 8.08
N PHE A 3 10.92 -4.24 8.08
CA PHE A 3 11.34 -5.20 9.10
C PHE A 3 11.65 -6.55 8.46
N TYR A 4 12.80 -7.13 8.75
CA TYR A 4 13.16 -8.47 8.29
C TYR A 4 12.98 -9.48 9.43
N CYS A 5 12.11 -10.46 9.21
CA CYS A 5 11.89 -11.57 10.12
C CYS A 5 12.79 -12.74 9.75
N VAL A 6 13.77 -13.04 10.61
CA VAL A 6 14.76 -14.11 10.38
C VAL A 6 14.09 -15.48 10.38
N ASP A 7 13.13 -15.72 11.29
CA ASP A 7 12.46 -17.02 11.45
C ASP A 7 11.67 -17.45 10.21
N THR A 8 11.07 -16.48 9.50
CA THR A 8 10.27 -16.74 8.30
C THR A 8 10.97 -16.35 7.00
N ASN A 9 12.16 -15.73 7.06
CA ASN A 9 12.85 -15.13 5.92
C ASN A 9 11.98 -14.16 5.11
N VAL A 10 11.17 -13.34 5.79
CA VAL A 10 10.26 -12.37 5.15
C VAL A 10 10.67 -10.95 5.49
N ILE A 11 10.74 -10.09 4.47
CA ILE A 11 10.82 -8.63 4.64
C ILE A 11 9.41 -8.06 4.60
N TYR A 12 8.99 -7.46 5.71
CA TYR A 12 7.72 -6.73 5.84
C TYR A 12 7.94 -5.26 5.52
N LEU A 13 7.16 -4.74 4.58
CA LEU A 13 7.10 -3.32 4.24
C LEU A 13 5.75 -2.76 4.70
N VAL A 14 5.79 -1.89 5.70
CA VAL A 14 4.59 -1.24 6.25
C VAL A 14 4.47 0.17 5.69
N VAL A 15 3.35 0.44 5.02
CA VAL A 15 2.99 1.75 4.47
C VAL A 15 2.02 2.43 5.42
N ASN A 16 2.39 3.60 5.92
CA ASN A 16 1.50 4.45 6.71
C ASN A 16 0.75 5.36 5.74
N THR A 17 -0.57 5.23 5.69
CA THR A 17 -1.44 5.95 4.76
C THR A 17 -2.04 7.19 5.43
N CYS A 18 -2.75 8.01 4.65
CA CYS A 18 -3.52 9.14 5.18
C CYS A 18 -4.66 8.72 6.13
N GLY A 19 -5.02 7.43 6.14
CA GLY A 19 -5.99 6.87 7.10
C GLY A 19 -5.43 6.65 8.50
N ASP A 20 -4.11 6.69 8.69
CA ASP A 20 -3.49 6.55 10.01
C ASP A 20 -3.57 7.88 10.78
N PHE A 21 -4.27 7.87 11.91
CA PHE A 21 -4.37 9.03 12.81
C PHE A 21 -3.01 9.55 13.25
N THR A 22 -2.01 8.69 13.38
CA THR A 22 -0.64 9.07 13.75
C THR A 22 0.00 9.91 12.66
N HIS A 23 -0.24 9.56 11.40
CA HIS A 23 0.25 10.30 10.24
C HIS A 23 -0.48 11.63 10.08
N LEU A 24 -1.81 11.64 10.19
CA LEU A 24 -2.61 12.87 10.17
C LEU A 24 -2.16 13.87 11.24
N ARG A 25 -1.92 13.41 12.47
CA ARG A 25 -1.39 14.28 13.54
C ARG A 25 -0.07 14.94 13.16
N LYS A 26 0.82 14.24 12.46
CA LYS A 26 2.10 14.81 11.99
C LYS A 26 1.89 15.85 10.90
N ILE A 27 1.02 15.57 9.92
CA ILE A 27 0.71 16.50 8.82
C ILE A 27 0.18 17.84 9.36
N PHE A 28 -0.70 17.79 10.36
CA PHE A 28 -1.32 19.00 10.92
C PHE A 28 -0.54 19.65 12.07
N ALA A 29 0.46 18.96 12.64
CA ALA A 29 1.36 19.57 13.63
C ALA A 29 2.40 20.50 12.98
N ASP A 30 2.67 20.32 11.69
CA ASP A 30 3.62 21.15 10.94
C ASP A 30 3.04 22.56 10.67
N ASN A 31 3.83 23.61 10.81
CA ASN A 31 3.42 25.01 10.58
C ASN A 31 3.90 25.53 9.22
N SER A 32 3.83 24.69 8.18
CA SER A 32 4.32 24.97 6.82
C SER A 32 3.55 26.05 6.03
N GLY A 33 2.65 26.82 6.62
CA GLY A 33 1.86 27.86 5.94
C GLY A 33 0.84 27.34 4.91
N LYS A 34 0.90 26.05 4.55
CA LYS A 34 -0.01 25.37 3.62
C LYS A 34 -1.42 25.26 4.19
N ASN A 35 -2.41 25.37 3.31
CA ASN A 35 -3.81 25.16 3.68
C ASN A 35 -4.13 23.66 3.83
N PHE A 36 -5.35 23.36 4.27
CA PHE A 36 -5.82 21.98 4.50
C PHE A 36 -5.66 21.09 3.26
N PHE A 37 -6.12 21.57 2.09
CA PHE A 37 -6.15 20.77 0.87
C PHE A 37 -4.75 20.48 0.33
N GLU A 38 -3.84 21.46 0.40
CA GLU A 38 -2.44 21.30 -0.02
C GLU A 38 -1.74 20.23 0.80
N ARG A 39 -1.93 20.24 2.13
CA ARG A 39 -1.32 19.26 3.04
C ARG A 39 -1.82 17.84 2.80
N ILE A 40 -3.13 17.69 2.60
CA ILE A 40 -3.72 16.39 2.30
C ILE A 40 -3.28 15.91 0.91
N ALA A 41 -3.29 16.77 -0.10
CA ALA A 41 -2.89 16.42 -1.46
C ALA A 41 -1.45 15.89 -1.51
N GLU A 42 -0.51 16.53 -0.82
CA GLU A 42 0.88 16.05 -0.73
C GLU A 42 0.99 14.67 -0.07
N SER A 43 0.19 14.44 0.97
CA SER A 43 0.17 13.15 1.66
C SER A 43 -0.47 12.06 0.80
N GLU A 44 -1.55 12.36 0.07
CA GLU A 44 -2.19 11.44 -0.86
C GLU A 44 -1.27 11.08 -2.04
N GLU A 45 -0.53 12.06 -2.56
CA GLU A 45 0.45 11.85 -3.61
C GLU A 45 1.61 10.95 -3.12
N ALA A 46 2.09 11.20 -1.90
CA ALA A 46 3.08 10.34 -1.26
C ALA A 46 2.56 8.91 -1.04
N GLU A 47 1.31 8.75 -0.62
CA GLU A 47 0.64 7.46 -0.46
C GLU A 47 0.59 6.69 -1.79
N ILE A 48 0.21 7.35 -2.90
CA ILE A 48 0.20 6.73 -4.24
C ILE A 48 1.60 6.26 -4.64
N ARG A 49 2.64 7.07 -4.40
CA ARG A 49 4.02 6.68 -4.69
C ARG A 49 4.48 5.48 -3.87
N LEU A 50 4.16 5.45 -2.58
CA LEU A 50 4.51 4.33 -1.69
C LEU A 50 3.75 3.05 -2.07
N LEU A 51 2.45 3.17 -2.40
CA LEU A 51 1.64 2.05 -2.88
C LEU A 51 2.17 1.52 -4.21
N HIS A 52 2.60 2.40 -5.12
CA HIS A 52 3.28 2.00 -6.35
C HIS A 52 4.55 1.21 -6.05
N PHE A 53 5.42 1.73 -5.18
CA PHE A 53 6.66 1.06 -4.79
C PHE A 53 6.42 -0.35 -4.25
N VAL A 54 5.52 -0.51 -3.26
CA VAL A 54 5.23 -1.85 -2.72
C VAL A 54 4.59 -2.78 -3.76
N SER A 55 3.83 -2.24 -4.72
CA SER A 55 3.17 -3.02 -5.76
C SER A 55 4.12 -3.55 -6.84
N ILE A 56 5.28 -2.94 -7.03
CA ILE A 56 6.29 -3.41 -8.00
C ILE A 56 7.41 -4.22 -7.35
N PHE A 57 7.59 -4.08 -6.04
CA PHE A 57 8.69 -4.72 -5.30
C PHE A 57 8.27 -5.93 -4.46
N SER A 58 6.98 -6.06 -4.13
CA SER A 58 6.50 -7.11 -3.20
C SER A 58 5.94 -8.33 -3.92
N HIS A 59 6.12 -9.51 -3.32
CA HIS A 59 5.48 -10.76 -3.75
C HIS A 59 4.00 -10.85 -3.31
N MET A 60 3.67 -10.21 -2.19
CA MET A 60 2.33 -10.19 -1.60
C MET A 60 2.08 -8.82 -0.98
N VAL A 61 0.85 -8.31 -1.12
CA VAL A 61 0.41 -7.07 -0.49
C VAL A 61 -0.85 -7.38 0.32
N ILE A 62 -0.82 -7.08 1.62
CA ILE A 62 -1.93 -7.30 2.53
C ILE A 62 -2.54 -5.94 2.89
N PHE A 63 -3.82 -5.76 2.56
CA PHE A 63 -4.61 -4.63 3.04
C PHE A 63 -5.33 -5.05 4.31
N VAL A 64 -5.05 -4.35 5.40
CA VAL A 64 -5.68 -4.59 6.70
C VAL A 64 -6.76 -3.54 6.90
N GLU A 65 -8.00 -3.99 7.06
CA GLU A 65 -9.16 -3.13 7.22
C GLU A 65 -9.81 -3.39 8.58
N SER A 66 -10.12 -2.33 9.31
CA SER A 66 -10.76 -2.42 10.63
C SER A 66 -12.27 -2.65 10.54
N SER A 67 -12.84 -2.34 9.37
CA SER A 67 -14.23 -2.56 8.99
C SER A 67 -14.45 -3.98 8.44
N THR A 68 -15.70 -4.44 8.41
CA THR A 68 -16.11 -5.67 7.70
C THR A 68 -16.52 -5.41 6.25
N ARG A 69 -16.44 -4.16 5.79
CA ARG A 69 -16.81 -3.73 4.44
C ARG A 69 -15.56 -3.35 3.67
N PHE A 70 -15.53 -3.73 2.40
CA PHE A 70 -14.49 -3.30 1.47
C PHE A 70 -14.57 -1.78 1.25
N ASP A 71 -13.42 -1.11 1.33
CA ASP A 71 -13.30 0.31 1.07
C ASP A 71 -13.24 0.57 -0.45
N VAL A 72 -14.27 1.21 -0.99
CA VAL A 72 -14.32 1.57 -2.42
C VAL A 72 -13.24 2.59 -2.78
N SER A 73 -12.85 3.47 -1.85
CA SER A 73 -11.79 4.45 -2.10
C SER A 73 -10.44 3.80 -2.38
N LEU A 74 -10.18 2.62 -1.79
CA LEU A 74 -9.00 1.83 -2.08
C LEU A 74 -8.96 1.36 -3.53
N SER A 75 -10.11 0.99 -4.12
CA SER A 75 -10.19 0.60 -5.53
C SER A 75 -9.80 1.76 -6.45
N GLU A 76 -10.26 2.98 -6.15
CA GLU A 76 -9.91 4.18 -6.90
C GLU A 76 -8.41 4.50 -6.77
N LYS A 77 -7.84 4.38 -5.56
CA LYS A 77 -6.40 4.52 -5.32
C LYS A 77 -5.59 3.50 -6.12
N LEU A 78 -5.97 2.22 -6.11
CA LEU A 78 -5.28 1.18 -6.88
C LEU A 78 -5.35 1.41 -8.39
N SER A 79 -6.46 1.98 -8.88
CA SER A 79 -6.56 2.44 -10.27
C SER A 79 -5.55 3.53 -10.59
N SER A 80 -5.42 4.54 -9.72
CA SER A 80 -4.43 5.61 -9.85
C SER A 80 -2.99 5.09 -9.76
N VAL A 81 -2.71 4.15 -8.85
CA VAL A 81 -1.41 3.48 -8.75
C VAL A 81 -1.06 2.71 -10.03
N ASN A 82 -2.02 2.00 -10.63
CA ASN A 82 -1.77 1.30 -11.89
C ASN A 82 -1.59 2.25 -13.08
N LYS A 83 -2.25 3.42 -13.07
CA LYS A 83 -1.97 4.48 -14.06
C LYS A 83 -0.54 4.99 -13.91
N LEU A 84 -0.12 5.32 -12.68
CA LEU A 84 1.26 5.72 -12.40
C LEU A 84 2.25 4.66 -12.87
N ARG A 85 2.02 3.38 -12.53
CA ARG A 85 2.86 2.25 -12.95
C ARG A 85 3.05 2.17 -14.47
N LYS A 86 1.99 2.39 -15.25
CA LYS A 86 2.08 2.38 -16.72
C LYS A 86 2.92 3.53 -17.25
N ASN A 87 2.81 4.71 -16.63
CA ASN A 87 3.51 5.92 -17.07
C ASN A 87 5.00 5.87 -16.79
N VAL A 88 5.42 5.31 -15.65
CA VAL A 88 6.84 5.26 -15.24
C VAL A 88 7.49 3.91 -15.52
N ARG A 89 6.79 3.00 -16.22
CA ARG A 89 7.27 1.63 -16.43
C ARG A 89 8.64 1.61 -17.09
N GLU A 90 8.81 2.39 -18.16
CA GLU A 90 10.04 2.43 -18.96
C GLU A 90 11.23 2.93 -18.11
N ASP A 91 11.04 4.02 -17.36
CA ASP A 91 12.06 4.55 -16.44
C ASP A 91 12.47 3.50 -15.39
N ILE A 92 11.51 2.78 -14.80
CA ILE A 92 11.80 1.72 -13.82
C ILE A 92 12.48 0.52 -14.50
N SER A 93 12.10 0.17 -15.72
CA SER A 93 12.70 -0.89 -16.51
C SER A 93 14.19 -0.63 -16.76
N GLU A 94 14.55 0.59 -17.15
CA GLU A 94 15.95 1.01 -17.36
C GLU A 94 16.74 0.92 -16.05
N LEU A 95 16.20 1.45 -14.95
CA LEU A 95 16.85 1.38 -13.63
C LEU A 95 17.09 -0.07 -13.16
N LEU A 96 16.15 -0.98 -13.45
CA LEU A 96 16.29 -2.40 -13.13
C LEU A 96 17.34 -3.09 -14.01
N GLU A 97 17.44 -2.71 -15.29
CA GLU A 97 18.46 -3.25 -16.19
C GLU A 97 19.87 -2.84 -15.75
N GLU A 98 20.06 -1.60 -15.30
CA GLU A 98 21.33 -1.12 -14.75
C GLU A 98 21.68 -1.82 -13.43
N SER A 99 20.69 -2.05 -12.57
CA SER A 99 20.90 -2.60 -11.22
C SER A 99 21.07 -4.12 -11.22
N THR A 100 20.38 -4.84 -12.10
CA THR A 100 20.29 -6.30 -12.09
C THR A 100 20.60 -6.89 -13.47
N LYS A 101 21.84 -7.36 -13.64
CA LYS A 101 22.31 -7.98 -14.89
C LYS A 101 21.73 -9.38 -15.14
N GLU A 102 21.13 -9.99 -14.13
CA GLU A 102 20.72 -11.41 -14.16
C GLU A 102 19.20 -11.62 -14.31
N ALA A 103 18.39 -10.59 -14.06
CA ALA A 103 16.93 -10.72 -14.01
C ALA A 103 16.24 -9.92 -15.14
N THR A 104 16.43 -10.37 -16.37
CA THR A 104 15.85 -9.75 -17.58
C THR A 104 14.33 -9.67 -17.58
N GLU A 105 13.66 -10.55 -16.82
CA GLU A 105 12.21 -10.49 -16.64
C GLU A 105 11.77 -9.26 -15.83
N TRP A 106 12.58 -8.82 -14.86
CA TRP A 106 12.25 -7.67 -14.01
C TRP A 106 12.32 -6.36 -14.79
N SER A 107 13.38 -6.19 -15.58
CA SER A 107 13.52 -5.03 -16.46
C SER A 107 12.42 -5.02 -17.53
N LYS A 108 12.09 -6.16 -18.15
CA LYS A 108 11.01 -6.23 -19.14
C LYS A 108 9.65 -5.81 -18.57
N GLU A 109 9.32 -6.22 -17.34
CA GLU A 109 8.03 -5.94 -16.72
C GLU A 109 7.98 -4.59 -15.98
N GLY A 110 9.14 -4.02 -15.63
CA GLY A 110 9.25 -2.82 -14.79
C GLY A 110 8.86 -3.10 -13.33
N ARG A 111 9.06 -4.34 -12.86
CA ARG A 111 8.72 -4.82 -11.51
C ARG A 111 9.41 -6.15 -11.22
N ILE A 112 9.66 -6.42 -9.94
CA ILE A 112 10.28 -7.66 -9.46
C ILE A 112 9.27 -8.82 -9.41
N ALA A 113 8.03 -8.51 -9.09
CA ALA A 113 6.96 -9.49 -9.01
C ALA A 113 5.59 -8.87 -9.32
N CYS A 114 4.63 -9.73 -9.67
CA CYS A 114 3.22 -9.37 -9.69
C CYS A 114 2.60 -9.76 -8.33
N PRO A 115 2.36 -8.82 -7.41
CA PRO A 115 1.96 -9.14 -6.05
C PRO A 115 0.59 -9.84 -6.00
N ARG A 116 0.47 -10.83 -5.12
CA ARG A 116 -0.82 -11.37 -4.70
C ARG A 116 -1.45 -10.43 -3.68
N ILE A 117 -2.64 -9.93 -3.96
CA ILE A 117 -3.37 -9.02 -3.07
C ILE A 117 -4.24 -9.83 -2.12
N VAL A 118 -4.11 -9.57 -0.82
CA VAL A 118 -4.89 -10.19 0.25
C VAL A 118 -5.59 -9.11 1.05
N PHE A 119 -6.88 -9.30 1.33
CA PHE A 119 -7.65 -8.40 2.20
C PHE A 119 -7.91 -9.10 3.54
N ALA A 120 -7.42 -8.48 4.61
CA ALA A 120 -7.58 -8.95 5.98
C ALA A 120 -8.53 -7.99 6.72
N PHE A 121 -9.78 -8.43 6.91
CA PHE A 121 -10.79 -7.66 7.63
C PHE A 121 -10.82 -8.05 9.10
N GLN A 122 -10.68 -7.07 9.99
CA GLN A 122 -10.85 -7.29 11.42
C GLN A 122 -12.32 -7.63 11.71
N ARG A 123 -12.53 -8.75 12.40
CA ARG A 123 -13.86 -9.08 12.93
C ARG A 123 -14.15 -8.19 14.13
N ASN A 124 -14.97 -7.17 13.93
CA ASN A 124 -15.68 -6.56 15.04
C ASN A 124 -16.87 -7.46 15.37
N ILE A 125 -16.83 -8.14 16.52
CA ILE A 125 -17.98 -8.91 17.02
C ILE A 125 -19.03 -7.90 17.47
N ILE A 126 -19.83 -7.41 16.53
CA ILE A 126 -20.88 -6.42 16.83
C ILE A 126 -22.07 -7.09 17.56
N ARG A 127 -22.14 -8.43 17.64
CA ARG A 127 -23.14 -9.16 18.45
C ARG A 127 -22.64 -10.54 18.88
N ASN A 128 -22.48 -10.75 20.19
CA ASN A 128 -22.43 -12.10 20.80
C ASN A 128 -23.81 -12.80 20.83
N GLU A 129 -24.89 -12.11 20.41
CA GLU A 129 -26.27 -12.57 20.62
C GLU A 129 -26.96 -13.19 19.39
N LEU A 130 -26.35 -13.16 18.19
CA LEU A 130 -27.01 -13.64 16.97
C LEU A 130 -26.68 -15.11 16.59
N GLY A 131 -26.32 -15.94 17.57
CA GLY A 131 -25.89 -17.33 17.31
C GLY A 131 -26.45 -18.43 18.21
N PHE A 132 -27.26 -18.11 19.23
CA PHE A 132 -27.81 -19.11 20.16
C PHE A 132 -29.33 -19.17 20.14
N VAL A 133 -29.93 -19.43 18.98
CA VAL A 133 -31.29 -20.02 18.94
C VAL A 133 -31.40 -21.00 17.79
N LYS A 134 -31.08 -22.27 18.04
CA LYS A 134 -31.96 -23.42 17.72
C LYS A 134 -31.70 -24.50 18.77
N LYS A 135 -32.60 -24.58 19.76
CA LYS A 135 -32.91 -25.84 20.43
C LYS A 135 -33.81 -26.66 19.51
#